data_AF-A0A7S0CZ78-F1
#
_entry.id   AF-A0A7S0CZ78-F1
#
_cell.length_a   1.000
_cell.length_b   1.000
_cell.length_c   1.000
_cell.angle_alpha   90.00
_cell.angle_beta   90.00
_cell.angle_gamma   90.00
#
_symmetry.space_group_name_H-M   'P 1'
#
loop_
_entity.id
_entity.type
_entity.pdbx_description
1 polymer ?
#
loop_
_entity_poly.entity_id
_entity_poly.type
_entity_poly.pdbx_seq_one_letter_code
_entity_poly.pdbx_strand_id
1 'polypeptide(L)'
;AMEDDAALAREVREARELEKRVLDALRQDGTFDALRRRLVEEASAKQELRGAVASALANSATVARIDPARKPTEKELVDALREEEVAVDEDREVRVKLEDTVMEAFSKELWDLMTDEQEGLGRELYEAVYAARERVK
;
A
#
# COMPACT_ATOMS: atom_id res chain seq x y z
N ALA A 1 25.64 -31.08 9.21
CA ALA A 1 24.66 -30.53 10.15
C ALA A 1 25.13 -29.17 10.69
N MET A 2 25.95 -29.08 11.75
CA MET A 2 26.37 -27.76 12.28
C MET A 2 27.21 -26.89 11.32
N GLU A 3 28.10 -27.48 10.52
CA GLU A 3 28.88 -26.72 9.52
C GLU A 3 28.01 -26.21 8.37
N ASP A 4 27.01 -27.00 7.95
CA ASP A 4 26.04 -26.63 6.93
C ASP A 4 25.13 -25.49 7.43
N ASP A 5 24.68 -25.57 8.69
CA ASP A 5 23.88 -24.53 9.34
C ASP A 5 24.67 -23.21 9.47
N ALA A 6 25.97 -23.29 9.77
CA ALA A 6 26.85 -22.12 9.85
C ALA A 6 27.15 -21.50 8.47
N ALA A 7 27.22 -22.32 7.41
CA ALA A 7 27.34 -21.83 6.04
C ALA A 7 26.06 -21.10 5.60
N LEU A 8 24.90 -21.72 5.80
CA LEU A 8 23.60 -21.13 5.49
C LEU A 8 23.38 -19.81 6.25
N ALA A 9 23.74 -19.77 7.55
CA ALA A 9 23.63 -18.55 8.35
C ALA A 9 24.51 -17.39 7.84
N ARG A 10 25.66 -17.69 7.23
CA ARG A 10 26.51 -16.67 6.59
C ARG A 10 25.90 -16.17 5.30
N GLU A 11 25.44 -17.07 4.43
CA GLU A 11 24.79 -16.72 3.17
C GLU A 11 23.56 -15.83 3.38
N VAL A 12 22.69 -16.20 4.34
CA VAL A 12 21.50 -15.40 4.69
C VAL A 12 21.89 -14.02 5.22
N ARG A 13 22.97 -13.90 6.00
CA ARG A 13 23.45 -12.61 6.49
C ARG A 13 23.95 -11.74 5.33
N GLU A 14 24.74 -12.31 4.43
CA GLU A 14 25.28 -11.60 3.26
C GLU A 14 24.16 -11.15 2.31
N ALA A 15 23.14 -12.00 2.10
CA ALA A 15 21.96 -11.65 1.32
C ALA A 15 21.21 -10.46 1.93
N ARG A 16 20.97 -10.46 3.25
CA ARG A 16 20.31 -9.35 3.95
C ARG A 16 21.11 -8.04 3.90
N GLU A 17 22.43 -8.11 4.02
CA GLU A 17 23.29 -6.92 3.89
C GLU A 17 23.31 -6.39 2.45
N LEU A 18 23.20 -7.27 1.45
CA LEU A 18 23.03 -6.85 0.05
C LEU A 18 21.66 -6.17 -0.15
N GLU A 19 20.57 -6.78 0.32
CA GLU A 19 19.22 -6.19 0.26
C GLU A 19 19.18 -4.79 0.88
N LYS A 20 19.82 -4.62 2.05
CA LYS A 20 19.92 -3.32 2.71
C LYS A 20 20.65 -2.29 1.85
N ARG A 21 21.81 -2.65 1.27
CA ARG A 21 22.57 -1.76 0.37
C ARG A 21 21.77 -1.36 -0.87
N VAL A 22 21.02 -2.30 -1.44
CA VAL A 22 20.13 -2.04 -2.60
C VAL A 22 19.07 -1.01 -2.23
N LEU A 23 18.37 -1.21 -1.11
CA LEU A 23 17.34 -0.28 -0.64
C LEU A 23 17.92 1.10 -0.30
N ASP A 24 19.09 1.14 0.34
CA ASP A 24 19.76 2.40 0.69
C ASP A 24 20.17 3.17 -0.57
N ALA A 25 20.67 2.50 -1.61
CA ALA A 25 20.98 3.13 -2.90
C ALA A 25 19.73 3.71 -3.58
N LEU A 26 18.62 2.94 -3.63
CA LEU A 26 17.35 3.39 -4.20
C LEU A 26 16.73 4.58 -3.42
N ARG A 27 16.95 4.64 -2.10
CA ARG A 27 16.51 5.79 -1.29
C ARG A 27 17.39 7.00 -1.55
N GLN A 28 18.71 6.81 -1.61
CA GLN A 28 19.66 7.90 -1.82
C GLN A 28 19.53 8.57 -3.19
N ASP A 29 19.23 7.80 -4.23
CA ASP A 29 19.03 8.35 -5.59
C ASP A 29 17.59 8.78 -5.89
N GLY A 30 16.67 8.61 -4.92
CA GLY A 30 15.27 9.03 -5.02
C GLY A 30 14.37 8.08 -5.81
N THR A 31 14.91 7.00 -6.38
CA THR A 31 14.13 6.01 -7.16
C THR A 31 13.03 5.37 -6.32
N PHE A 32 13.33 5.07 -5.04
CA PHE A 32 12.35 4.49 -4.12
C PHE A 32 11.11 5.37 -3.97
N ASP A 33 11.30 6.67 -3.74
CA ASP A 33 10.20 7.61 -3.55
C ASP A 33 9.44 7.90 -4.85
N ALA A 34 10.13 7.89 -5.99
CA ALA A 34 9.50 8.04 -7.30
C ALA A 34 8.57 6.86 -7.61
N LEU A 35 9.04 5.63 -7.43
CA LEU A 35 8.24 4.42 -7.65
C LEU A 35 7.07 4.32 -6.66
N ARG A 36 7.31 4.61 -5.37
CA ARG A 36 6.25 4.65 -4.35
C ARG A 36 5.15 5.65 -4.70
N ARG A 37 5.51 6.83 -5.19
CA ARG A 37 4.54 7.85 -5.60
C ARG A 37 3.67 7.37 -6.76
N ARG A 38 4.31 6.82 -7.80
CA ARG A 38 3.61 6.28 -8.97
C ARG A 38 2.67 5.13 -8.62
N LEU A 39 3.10 4.21 -7.76
CA LEU A 39 2.24 3.14 -7.25
C LEU A 39 0.97 3.68 -6.59
N VAL A 40 1.10 4.70 -5.74
CA VAL A 40 -0.05 5.33 -5.08
C VAL A 40 -0.96 6.03 -6.09
N GLU A 41 -0.39 6.76 -7.04
CA GLU A 41 -1.13 7.46 -8.10
C GLU A 41 -1.91 6.47 -8.99
N GLU A 42 -1.27 5.40 -9.44
CA GLU A 42 -1.88 4.38 -10.29
C GLU A 42 -2.94 3.56 -9.52
N ALA A 43 -2.67 3.14 -8.29
CA ALA A 43 -3.66 2.48 -7.43
C ALA A 43 -4.90 3.37 -7.23
N SER A 44 -4.69 4.65 -6.90
CA SER A 44 -5.78 5.63 -6.70
C SER A 44 -6.60 5.92 -7.96
N ALA A 45 -6.09 5.55 -9.14
CA ALA A 45 -6.78 5.68 -10.41
C ALA A 45 -7.62 4.44 -10.78
N LYS A 46 -7.41 3.28 -10.14
CA LYS A 46 -8.14 2.03 -10.40
C LYS A 46 -9.63 2.18 -10.10
N GLN A 47 -10.47 1.67 -10.99
CA GLN A 47 -11.93 1.77 -10.84
C GLN A 47 -12.40 0.91 -9.68
N GLU A 48 -11.75 -0.22 -9.46
CA GLU A 48 -11.99 -1.18 -8.39
C GLU A 48 -11.83 -0.52 -7.02
N LEU A 49 -10.69 0.14 -6.77
CA LEU A 49 -10.47 0.90 -5.54
C LEU A 49 -11.46 2.04 -5.37
N ARG A 50 -11.68 2.83 -6.42
CA ARG A 50 -12.65 3.94 -6.38
C ARG A 50 -14.06 3.45 -6.07
N GLY A 51 -14.45 2.31 -6.62
CA GLY A 51 -15.72 1.64 -6.35
C GLY A 51 -15.82 1.16 -4.90
N ALA A 52 -14.78 0.54 -4.38
CA ALA A 52 -14.72 0.11 -2.98
C ALA A 52 -14.87 1.31 -2.01
N VAL A 53 -14.14 2.40 -2.26
CA VAL A 53 -14.24 3.64 -1.47
C VAL A 53 -15.63 4.25 -1.58
N ALA A 54 -16.20 4.34 -2.78
CA ALA A 54 -17.54 4.89 -2.99
C ALA A 54 -18.61 4.05 -2.27
N SER A 55 -18.49 2.72 -2.31
CA SER A 55 -19.39 1.80 -1.60
C SER A 55 -19.29 1.96 -0.08
N ALA A 56 -18.07 2.06 0.45
CA ALA A 56 -17.86 2.29 1.89
C ALA A 56 -18.47 3.64 2.34
N LEU A 57 -18.29 4.70 1.54
CA LEU A 57 -18.84 6.03 1.82
C LEU A 57 -20.37 6.09 1.67
N ALA A 58 -20.96 5.33 0.74
CA ALA A 58 -22.41 5.30 0.55
C ALA A 58 -23.16 4.84 1.81
N ASN A 59 -22.51 4.01 2.63
CA ASN A 59 -23.04 3.50 3.88
C ASN A 59 -22.62 4.31 5.13
N SER A 60 -21.92 5.44 4.94
CA SER A 60 -21.44 6.29 6.03
C SER A 60 -22.57 7.16 6.60
N ALA A 61 -22.83 6.98 7.89
CA ALA A 61 -23.64 7.87 8.70
C ALA A 61 -22.98 9.25 8.87
N THR A 62 -21.65 9.33 8.89
CA THR A 62 -20.91 10.61 8.93
C THR A 62 -21.23 11.45 7.70
N VAL A 63 -21.12 10.87 6.50
CA VAL A 63 -21.47 11.54 5.23
C VAL A 63 -22.95 11.88 5.19
N ALA A 64 -23.83 10.94 5.58
CA ALA A 64 -25.27 11.15 5.55
C ALA A 64 -25.78 12.27 6.48
N ARG A 65 -25.01 12.60 7.53
CA ARG A 65 -25.39 13.58 8.57
C ARG A 65 -24.61 14.88 8.50
N ILE A 66 -23.83 15.13 7.45
CA ILE A 66 -23.13 16.41 7.28
C ILE A 66 -24.16 17.54 7.28
N ASP A 67 -24.05 18.42 8.28
CA ASP A 67 -24.87 19.63 8.39
C ASP A 67 -24.36 20.69 7.39
N PRO A 68 -25.16 21.11 6.39
CA PRO A 68 -24.74 22.13 5.43
C PRO A 68 -24.43 23.49 6.06
N ALA A 69 -25.00 23.78 7.25
CA ALA A 69 -24.79 25.04 7.97
C ALA A 69 -23.50 25.04 8.80
N ARG A 70 -23.05 23.87 9.26
CA ARG A 70 -21.74 23.69 9.91
C ARG A 70 -20.82 22.98 8.95
N LYS A 71 -20.01 23.73 8.20
CA LYS A 71 -18.98 23.15 7.32
C LYS A 71 -17.83 22.59 8.17
N PRO A 72 -17.72 21.26 8.39
CA PRO A 72 -16.52 20.71 9.00
C PRO A 72 -15.33 20.99 8.09
N THR A 73 -14.15 21.16 8.67
CA THR A 73 -12.91 21.13 7.91
C THR A 73 -12.72 19.75 7.27
N GLU A 74 -11.96 19.69 6.18
CA GLU A 74 -11.60 18.43 5.55
C GLU A 74 -10.97 17.44 6.54
N LYS A 75 -10.08 17.95 7.42
CA LYS A 75 -9.47 17.15 8.48
C LYS A 75 -10.49 16.56 9.44
N GLU A 76 -11.43 17.37 9.94
CA GLU A 76 -12.47 16.89 10.85
C GLU A 76 -13.35 15.81 10.21
N LEU A 77 -13.67 15.98 8.93
CA LEU A 77 -14.46 15.00 8.19
C LEU A 77 -13.68 13.70 7.98
N VAL A 78 -12.43 13.77 7.52
CA VAL A 78 -11.59 12.59 7.29
C VAL A 78 -11.30 11.85 8.59
N ASP A 79 -10.99 12.57 9.68
CA ASP A 79 -10.74 11.95 10.98
C ASP A 79 -12.01 11.25 11.50
N ALA A 80 -13.20 11.85 11.30
CA ALA A 80 -14.47 11.20 11.65
C ALA A 80 -14.76 9.96 10.80
N LEU A 81 -14.46 10.00 9.49
CA LEU A 81 -14.64 8.87 8.59
C LEU A 81 -13.70 7.71 8.92
N ARG A 82 -12.45 7.97 9.31
CA ARG A 82 -11.49 6.91 9.68
C ARG A 82 -11.98 6.06 10.85
N GLU A 83 -12.56 6.72 11.85
CA GLU A 83 -13.07 6.06 13.06
C GLU A 83 -14.47 5.47 12.89
N GLU A 84 -15.15 5.76 11.78
CA GLU A 84 -16.49 5.28 11.54
C GLU A 84 -16.51 3.78 11.25
N GLU A 85 -17.38 3.06 11.94
CA GLU A 85 -17.65 1.66 11.65
C GLU A 85 -18.79 1.52 10.63
N VAL A 86 -18.50 0.87 9.50
CA VAL A 86 -19.46 0.58 8.43
C VAL A 86 -19.82 -0.90 8.39
N ALA A 87 -21.03 -1.21 7.95
CA ALA A 87 -21.44 -2.59 7.70
C ALA A 87 -20.81 -3.09 6.40
N VAL A 88 -20.27 -4.31 6.41
CA VAL A 88 -19.55 -4.91 5.27
C VAL A 88 -20.51 -5.67 4.33
N ASP A 89 -21.71 -6.01 4.81
CA ASP A 89 -22.74 -6.75 4.05
C ASP A 89 -24.17 -6.34 4.48
N GLU A 90 -25.15 -6.54 3.60
CA GLU A 90 -26.58 -6.27 3.80
C GLU A 90 -27.18 -7.13 4.94
N ASP A 91 -26.61 -8.31 5.20
CA ASP A 91 -27.10 -9.29 6.19
C ASP A 91 -26.61 -9.07 7.65
N ARG A 92 -25.78 -8.04 7.89
CA ARG A 92 -25.43 -7.35 9.16
C ARG A 92 -25.35 -8.18 10.46
N GLU A 93 -24.10 -8.41 10.90
CA GLU A 93 -23.72 -8.36 12.32
C GLU A 93 -22.30 -7.77 12.51
N VAL A 94 -21.42 -7.91 11.51
CA VAL A 94 -20.04 -7.41 11.56
C VAL A 94 -19.95 -5.97 11.06
N ARG A 95 -19.35 -5.11 11.87
CA ARG A 95 -18.94 -3.76 11.51
C ARG A 95 -17.42 -3.65 11.59
N VAL A 96 -16.84 -2.90 10.67
CA VAL A 96 -15.39 -2.66 10.61
C VAL A 96 -15.14 -1.18 10.39
N LYS A 97 -13.96 -0.69 10.77
CA LYS A 97 -13.60 0.69 10.47
C LYS A 97 -13.56 0.91 8.96
N LEU A 98 -14.07 2.06 8.53
CA LEU A 98 -14.03 2.48 7.14
C LEU A 98 -12.58 2.59 6.66
N GLU A 99 -11.66 3.06 7.52
CA GLU A 99 -10.23 3.08 7.21
C GLU A 99 -9.72 1.68 6.89
N ASP A 100 -10.01 0.68 7.73
CA ASP A 100 -9.54 -0.70 7.50
C ASP A 100 -10.03 -1.25 6.15
N THR A 101 -11.31 -1.03 5.84
CA THR A 101 -11.91 -1.46 4.55
C THR A 101 -11.19 -0.83 3.36
N VAL A 102 -10.96 0.48 3.40
CA VAL A 102 -10.30 1.22 2.32
C VAL A 102 -8.83 0.82 2.22
N MET A 103 -8.14 0.67 3.35
CA MET A 103 -6.73 0.30 3.40
C MET A 103 -6.49 -1.14 2.93
N GLU A 104 -7.42 -2.06 3.19
CA GLU A 104 -7.36 -3.42 2.66
C GLU A 104 -7.50 -3.43 1.13
N ALA A 105 -8.50 -2.72 0.60
CA ALA A 105 -8.66 -2.57 -0.85
C ALA A 105 -7.42 -1.92 -1.49
N PHE A 106 -6.87 -0.87 -0.86
CA PHE A 106 -5.67 -0.19 -1.34
C PHE A 106 -4.45 -1.12 -1.34
N SER A 107 -4.27 -1.89 -0.27
CA SER A 107 -3.15 -2.82 -0.12
C SER A 107 -3.19 -3.92 -1.18
N LYS A 108 -4.38 -4.41 -1.51
CA LYS A 108 -4.58 -5.39 -2.59
C LYS A 108 -4.16 -4.81 -3.95
N GLU A 109 -4.67 -3.63 -4.31
CA GLU A 109 -4.32 -3.00 -5.59
C GLU A 109 -2.83 -2.67 -5.71
N LEU A 110 -2.21 -2.21 -4.62
CA LEU A 110 -0.76 -2.02 -4.58
C LEU A 110 -0.01 -3.33 -4.79
N TRP A 111 -0.43 -4.40 -4.13
CA TRP A 111 0.20 -5.72 -4.28
C TRP A 111 0.15 -6.20 -5.73
N ASP A 112 -1.02 -6.10 -6.36
CA ASP A 112 -1.21 -6.48 -7.75
C ASP A 112 -0.32 -5.64 -8.69
N LEU A 113 -0.24 -4.33 -8.47
CA LEU A 113 0.66 -3.44 -9.24
C LEU A 113 2.14 -3.76 -9.04
N MET A 114 2.56 -4.11 -7.82
CA MET A 114 3.97 -4.39 -7.52
C MET A 114 4.42 -5.76 -8.02
N THR A 115 3.50 -6.73 -8.16
CA THR A 115 3.82 -8.13 -8.48
C THR A 115 3.61 -8.50 -9.95
N ASP A 116 3.14 -7.56 -10.78
CA ASP A 116 3.14 -7.72 -12.22
C ASP A 116 4.56 -7.61 -12.78
N GLU A 117 5.27 -8.74 -12.85
CA GLU A 117 6.66 -8.79 -13.32
C GLU A 117 6.79 -8.66 -14.85
N GLN A 118 5.68 -8.75 -15.62
CA GLN A 118 5.73 -8.77 -17.08
C GLN A 118 5.63 -7.36 -17.68
N GLU A 119 4.85 -6.50 -17.04
CA GLU A 119 4.55 -5.16 -17.53
C GLU A 119 4.28 -4.15 -16.41
N GLY A 120 4.03 -2.89 -16.79
CA GLY A 120 3.68 -1.83 -15.84
C GLY A 120 4.73 -1.56 -14.74
N LEU A 121 4.24 -1.12 -13.58
CA LEU A 121 5.07 -0.71 -12.45
C LEU A 121 5.82 -1.87 -11.79
N GLY A 122 5.27 -3.08 -11.77
CA GLY A 122 5.93 -4.24 -11.17
C GLY A 122 7.22 -4.59 -11.90
N ARG A 123 7.19 -4.56 -13.24
CA ARG A 123 8.40 -4.69 -14.05
C ARG A 123 9.40 -3.55 -13.82
N GLU A 124 8.93 -2.30 -13.76
CA GLU A 124 9.83 -1.16 -13.49
C GLU A 124 10.50 -1.28 -12.11
N LEU A 125 9.77 -1.74 -11.09
CA LEU A 125 10.32 -2.05 -9.75
C LEU A 125 11.41 -3.13 -9.85
N TYR A 126 11.14 -4.21 -10.58
CA TYR A 126 12.11 -5.28 -10.80
C TYR A 126 13.40 -4.74 -11.45
N GLU A 127 13.28 -3.97 -12.53
CA GLU A 127 14.41 -3.41 -13.26
C GLU A 127 15.21 -2.42 -12.39
N ALA A 128 14.52 -1.58 -11.59
CA ALA A 128 15.16 -0.65 -10.67
C ALA A 128 15.95 -1.36 -9.57
N VAL A 129 15.37 -2.40 -8.95
CA VAL A 129 16.03 -3.23 -7.94
C VAL A 129 17.23 -3.96 -8.53
N TYR A 130 17.07 -4.52 -9.73
CA TYR A 130 18.16 -5.19 -10.45
C TYR A 130 19.32 -4.23 -10.73
N ALA A 131 19.04 -3.05 -11.30
CA ALA A 131 20.05 -2.04 -11.59
C ALA A 131 20.74 -1.52 -10.31
N ALA A 132 20.00 -1.32 -9.22
CA ALA A 132 20.58 -0.96 -7.93
C ALA A 132 21.50 -2.08 -7.40
N ARG A 133 21.09 -3.34 -7.53
CA ARG A 133 21.90 -4.50 -7.13
C ARG A 133 23.23 -4.57 -7.88
N GLU A 134 23.24 -4.33 -9.19
CA GLU A 134 24.49 -4.31 -9.98
C GLU A 134 25.41 -3.15 -9.60
N ARG A 135 24.87 -2.03 -9.10
CA ARG A 135 25.67 -0.88 -8.63
C ARG A 135 26.34 -1.08 -7.27
N VAL A 136 25.74 -1.89 -6.39
CA VAL A 136 26.18 -2.04 -4.98
C VAL A 136 26.86 -3.37 -4.66
N LYS A 137 26.90 -4.29 -5.62
CA LYS A 137 27.72 -5.50 -5.60
C LYS A 137 29.21 -5.14 -5.63
#